data_AF-A0A959MEZ6-F1
#
_entry.id   AF-A0A959MEZ6-F1
#
_cell.length_a   1.000
_cell.length_b   1.000
_cell.length_c   1.000
_cell.angle_alpha   90.00
_cell.angle_beta   90.00
_cell.angle_gamma   90.00
#
_symmetry.space_group_name_H-M   'P 1'
#
loop_
_entity.id
_entity.type
_entity.pdbx_description
1 polymer ?
#
loop_
_entity_poly.entity_id
_entity_poly.type
_entity_poly.pdbx_seq_one_letter_code
_entity_poly.pdbx_strand_id
1 'polypeptide(L)' 'MFDEYDEEESPLIARHGEVTPLPWSCAFCGEANETLLDLSGGYEQEYVEDCAVCCRPNVLYINVDPSTLATRVDNVVE' A
#
# COMPACT_ATOMS: atom_id res chain seq x y z
N MET A 1 10.26 31.90 -4.53
CA MET A 1 8.92 31.30 -4.49
C MET A 1 9.17 29.83 -4.77
N PHE A 2 9.60 29.14 -3.73
CA PHE A 2 9.88 27.70 -3.78
C PHE A 2 8.62 27.10 -3.19
N ASP A 3 7.81 26.46 -4.02
CA ASP A 3 6.68 25.68 -3.53
C ASP A 3 7.23 24.70 -2.48
N GLU A 4 6.66 24.77 -1.28
CA GLU A 4 6.80 23.75 -0.25
C GLU A 4 6.50 22.41 -0.91
N TYR A 5 7.51 21.58 -1.09
CA TYR A 5 7.28 20.16 -1.32
C TYR A 5 6.60 19.68 -0.03
N ASP A 6 5.30 19.45 -0.13
CA ASP A 6 4.51 18.90 0.96
C ASP A 6 5.07 17.51 1.27
N GLU A 7 5.85 17.40 2.35
CA GLU A 7 6.49 16.15 2.78
C GLU A 7 5.42 15.06 3.05
N GLU A 8 4.16 15.45 3.29
CA GLU A 8 3.06 14.53 3.65
C GLU A 8 2.46 13.75 2.46
N GLU A 9 2.74 14.13 1.20
CA GLU A 9 2.29 13.40 0.00
C GLU A 9 3.43 12.73 -0.79
N SER A 10 4.55 12.45 -0.12
CA SER A 10 5.65 11.70 -0.74
C SER A 10 5.15 10.31 -1.17
N PRO A 11 5.29 9.91 -2.46
CA PRO A 11 4.80 8.62 -2.92
C PRO A 11 5.52 7.49 -2.20
N LEU A 12 4.79 6.43 -1.87
CA LEU A 12 5.39 5.19 -1.36
C LEU A 12 6.27 4.60 -2.47
N ILE A 13 7.53 4.29 -2.17
CA ILE A 13 8.48 3.78 -3.16
C ILE A 13 8.84 2.33 -2.83
N ALA A 14 8.46 1.42 -3.72
CA ALA A 14 8.88 0.02 -3.64
C ALA A 14 10.35 -0.14 -4.01
N ARG A 15 10.95 -1.28 -3.65
CA ARG A 15 12.36 -1.58 -3.92
C ARG A 15 12.53 -2.99 -4.46
N HIS A 16 13.31 -3.13 -5.53
CA HIS A 16 13.60 -4.46 -6.09
C HIS A 16 14.49 -5.27 -5.16
N GLY A 17 14.08 -6.52 -4.89
CA GLY A 17 14.84 -7.44 -4.03
C GLY A 17 14.71 -7.13 -2.53
N GLU A 18 13.82 -6.21 -2.14
CA GLU A 18 13.50 -5.90 -0.76
C GLU A 18 11.99 -5.98 -0.53
N VAL A 19 11.61 -6.39 0.67
CA VAL A 19 10.21 -6.32 1.10
C VAL A 19 9.96 -4.92 1.65
N THR A 20 8.96 -4.23 1.12
CA THR A 20 8.64 -2.83 1.46
C THR A 20 7.37 -2.78 2.31
N PRO A 21 7.40 -2.23 3.54
CA PRO A 21 6.19 -2.01 4.33
C PRO A 21 5.33 -0.90 3.71
N LEU A 22 4.03 -1.14 3.59
CA LEU A 22 3.08 -0.18 3.04
C LEU A 22 1.91 0.03 4.01
N PRO A 23 1.62 1.29 4.41
CA PRO A 23 0.47 1.58 5.24
C PRO A 23 -0.84 1.47 4.43
N TRP A 24 -1.90 1.04 5.10
CA TRP A 24 -3.27 1.07 4.56
C TRP A 24 -4.30 1.26 5.68
N SER A 25 -5.49 1.75 5.36
CA SER A 25 -6.57 1.93 6.33
C SER A 25 -7.66 0.89 6.13
N CYS A 26 -8.11 0.26 7.20
CA CYS A 26 -9.16 -0.76 7.12
C CYS A 26 -10.46 -0.19 6.56
N ALA A 27 -11.00 -0.79 5.49
CA ALA A 27 -12.24 -0.33 4.86
C ALA A 27 -13.48 -0.57 5.75
N PHE A 28 -13.36 -1.39 6.81
CA PHE A 28 -14.44 -1.68 7.75
C PHE A 28 -14.42 -0.78 8.99
N CYS A 29 -13.29 -0.67 9.69
CA CYS A 29 -13.21 0.07 10.96
C CYS A 29 -12.38 1.37 10.88
N GLY A 30 -11.69 1.62 9.77
CA GLY A 30 -10.85 2.81 9.57
C GLY A 30 -9.47 2.74 10.23
N GLU A 31 -9.17 1.69 10.99
CA GLU A 31 -7.88 1.56 11.70
C GLU A 31 -6.70 1.45 10.73
N ALA A 32 -5.58 2.07 11.11
CA ALA A 32 -4.32 1.96 10.38
C ALA A 32 -3.75 0.55 10.49
N ASN A 33 -3.32 0.01 9.36
CA ASN A 33 -2.68 -1.29 9.22
C ASN A 33 -1.44 -1.13 8.32
N GLU A 34 -0.63 -2.18 8.25
CA GLU A 34 0.57 -2.23 7.42
C GLU A 34 0.61 -3.59 6.72
N THR A 35 0.89 -3.59 5.42
CA THR A 35 1.14 -4.78 4.61
C THR A 35 2.59 -4.82 4.13
N LEU A 36 3.04 -5.97 3.64
CA LEU A 36 4.38 -6.17 3.12
C LEU A 36 4.33 -6.42 1.61
N LEU A 37 4.88 -5.50 0.82
CA LEU A 37 5.01 -5.64 -0.63
C LEU A 37 6.34 -6.28 -1.00
N ASP A 38 6.28 -7.32 -1.83
CA ASP A 38 7.44 -7.90 -2.51
C ASP A 38 7.22 -7.86 -4.03
N LEU A 39 8.14 -7.25 -4.79
CA LEU A 39 8.01 -7.07 -6.24
C LEU A 39 8.13 -8.37 -7.05
N SER A 40 8.49 -9.50 -6.45
CA SER A 40 8.42 -10.81 -7.13
C SER A 40 6.99 -11.24 -7.44
N GLY A 41 5.99 -10.67 -6.73
CA GLY A 41 4.57 -10.84 -7.02
C GLY A 41 4.08 -10.09 -8.27
N GLY A 42 4.92 -9.24 -8.87
CA GLY A 42 4.57 -8.40 -10.01
C GLY A 42 4.29 -6.94 -9.63
N TYR A 43 4.04 -6.10 -10.64
CA TYR A 43 3.73 -4.68 -10.47
C TYR A 43 2.24 -4.42 -10.17
N GLU A 44 1.39 -5.42 -10.35
CA GLU A 44 -0.03 -5.42 -10.00
C GLU A 44 -0.29 -6.65 -9.13
N GLN A 45 -0.74 -6.44 -7.89
CA GLN A 45 -0.96 -7.50 -6.92
C GLN A 45 -2.33 -7.35 -6.27
N GLU A 46 -2.97 -8.49 -6.02
CA GLU A 46 -4.26 -8.58 -5.35
C GLU A 46 -4.19 -9.71 -4.33
N TYR A 47 -4.41 -9.39 -3.05
CA TYR A 47 -4.47 -10.39 -1.99
C TYR A 47 -5.32 -9.92 -0.81
N VAL A 48 -5.76 -10.89 -0.02
CA VAL A 48 -6.63 -10.65 1.15
C VAL A 48 -5.77 -10.51 2.40
N GLU A 49 -6.01 -9.45 3.17
CA GLU A 49 -5.37 -9.21 4.45
C GLU A 49 -6.41 -8.88 5.54
N ASP A 50 -6.30 -9.56 6.67
CA ASP A 50 -7.20 -9.32 7.81
C ASP A 50 -6.75 -8.09 8.59
N CYS A 51 -7.70 -7.22 8.94
CA CYS A 51 -7.41 -6.09 9.82
C CYS A 51 -6.96 -6.59 11.20
N ALA A 52 -5.82 -6.10 11.69
CA ALA A 52 -5.25 -6.48 12.98
C ALA A 52 -6.12 -6.08 14.19
N VAL A 53 -7.08 -5.16 14.00
CA VAL A 53 -7.98 -4.67 15.06
C VAL A 53 -9.35 -5.32 15.01
N CYS A 54 -10.02 -5.31 13.85
CA CYS A 54 -11.40 -5.82 13.73
C CYS A 54 -11.51 -7.21 13.09
N CYS A 55 -10.39 -7.81 12.67
CA CYS A 55 -10.32 -9.14 12.06
C CYS A 55 -11.22 -9.33 10.82
N ARG A 56 -11.58 -8.24 10.13
CA ARG A 56 -12.33 -8.29 8.87
C ARG A 56 -11.36 -8.40 7.68
N PRO A 57 -11.64 -9.28 6.71
CA PRO A 57 -10.79 -9.45 5.54
C PRO A 57 -10.94 -8.25 4.59
N ASN A 58 -9.83 -7.64 4.20
CA ASN A 58 -9.79 -6.61 3.17
C ASN A 58 -9.11 -7.17 1.93
N VAL A 59 -9.69 -6.96 0.75
CA VAL A 59 -8.98 -7.19 -0.51
C VAL A 59 -8.11 -5.96 -0.76
N LEU A 60 -6.79 -6.14 -0.76
CA LEU A 60 -5.83 -5.10 -1.11
C LEU A 60 -5.50 -5.19 -2.59
N TYR A 61 -5.53 -4.05 -3.27
CA TYR A 61 -5.06 -3.88 -4.64
C TYR A 61 -3.82 -3.00 -4.60
N ILE A 62 -2.69 -3.54 -5.05
CA ILE A 62 -1.41 -2.83 -5.06
C ILE A 62 -0.97 -2.62 -6.51
N ASN A 63 -0.70 -1.37 -6.86
CA ASN A 63 -0.16 -0.98 -8.16
C ASN A 63 1.18 -0.27 -7.97
N VAL A 64 2.19 -0.70 -8.72
CA VAL A 64 3.54 -0.15 -8.68
C VAL A 64 3.90 0.31 -10.08
N ASP A 65 4.24 1.60 -10.23
CA ASP A 65 4.76 2.11 -11.49
C ASP A 65 6.15 1.49 -11.76
N PRO A 66 6.37 0.80 -12.88
CA PRO A 66 7.62 0.07 -13.12
C PRO A 66 8.83 0.97 -13.40
N SER A 67 8.62 2.26 -13.70
CA SER A 67 9.70 3.20 -14.03
C SER A 67 10.16 4.00 -12.81
N THR A 68 9.22 4.33 -11.92
CA THR A 68 9.44 5.21 -10.75
C THR A 68 9.37 4.47 -9.43
N LEU A 69 8.78 3.27 -9.43
CA LEU A 69 8.45 2.48 -8.23
C LEU A 69 7.46 3.16 -7.28
N ALA A 70 6.80 4.22 -7.73
CA ALA A 70 5.69 4.81 -7.03
C ALA A 70 4.58 3.77 -6.84
N THR A 71 4.15 3.60 -5.61
CA THR A 71 3.27 2.53 -5.17
C THR A 71 1.97 3.11 -4.65
N ARG A 72 0.87 2.53 -5.08
CA ARG A 72 -0.48 2.84 -4.61
C ARG A 72 -1.10 1.59 -4.01
N VAL A 73 -1.71 1.75 -2.84
CA VAL A 73 -2.49 0.70 -2.17
C VAL A 73 -3.92 1.18 -2.08
N ASP A 74 -4.83 0.36 -2.59
CA ASP A 74 -6.27 0.54 -2.45
C ASP A 74 -6.87 -0.67 -1.76
N ASN A 75 -8.03 -0.50 -1.13
CA ASN A 75 -8.78 -1.61 -0.56
C ASN A 75 -10.29 -1.38 -0.64
N VAL A 76 -11.03 -2.47 -0.70
CA VAL A 76 -12.50 -2.46 -0.74
C VAL A 76 -13.08 -3.34 0.36
N VAL A 77 -14.32 -3.02 0.75
CA VAL A 77 -15.14 -3.91 1.55
C VAL A 77 -15.78 -4.95 0.64
N GLU A 78 -15.57 -6.24 0.94
CA GLU A 78 -16.39 -7.34 0.43
C GLU A 78 -17.52 -7.73 1.42
#